data_AF-A0A9W6TX01-F1
#
_entry.id   AF-A0A9W6TX01-F1
#
_cell.length_a   1.000
_cell.length_b   1.000
_cell.length_c   1.000
_cell.angle_alpha   90.00
_cell.angle_beta   90.00
_cell.angle_gamma   90.00
#
_symmetry.space_group_name_H-M   'P 1'
#
loop_
_entity.id
_entity.type
_entity.pdbx_description
1 polymer ?
#
loop_
_entity_poly.entity_id
_entity_poly.type
_entity_poly.pdbx_seq_one_letter_code
_entity_poly.pdbx_strand_id
1 'polypeptide(L)'
;MTFCQQDMDAISQKLFSPIVLVLDAWTFHENNPGTRKPRLLNLWRDSSLVGSLCDTPSFPLKYAINSSSSCVDEALLNPDVDMVKYAVVTGTPGVGKSVFVYYVMWRLIKEKLLFDNTGLFYFDGSTMLNCLALPGKFNVQFWSPDLLCLVDSMDPTSIPGLPYRLCSVLLASTPRRDCIGEFKKQPPTPDVFYMPLWSKVELATIAPMYPHAASVWENRFDCLGGVPRLVLQDIGTNPQALLMSACSRCSLDDCIMLVSIYSEINSKTKIVQTLIHIHSQEPYRKYEVVYASDLAMQLIVRTKWQLDRAKLQNLLGSSGGNPLAQLLCRYIFEFYSMDRLEQGGTFVYRELLSGKRKRTPADGTIDIPRSSQPRQVAERVEVGQHANQLYVPRTSNYTAIDAWMPQFGGFQMTVGKTHGNINGGAADDLAKLGPNGGSCEANRYN
;
A
#
# COMPACT_ATOMS: atom_id res chain seq x y z
N MET A 1 -39.72 -27.71 25.71
CA MET A 1 -39.05 -27.85 24.40
C MET A 1 -37.56 -27.71 24.65
N THR A 2 -36.87 -28.83 24.62
CA THR A 2 -35.47 -28.97 24.99
C THR A 2 -34.63 -28.65 23.77
N PHE A 3 -33.91 -27.54 23.76
CA PHE A 3 -32.94 -27.25 22.70
C PHE A 3 -31.68 -28.08 22.96
N CYS A 4 -31.19 -28.76 21.92
CA CYS A 4 -30.03 -29.63 21.98
C CYS A 4 -28.75 -28.78 22.12
N GLN A 5 -27.79 -29.23 22.94
CA GLN A 5 -26.50 -28.56 23.16
C GLN A 5 -25.77 -28.23 21.83
N GLN A 6 -25.95 -29.07 20.81
CA GLN A 6 -25.40 -28.85 19.46
C GLN A 6 -26.00 -27.66 18.71
N ASP A 7 -27.27 -27.29 18.98
CA ASP A 7 -27.90 -26.13 18.35
C ASP A 7 -27.42 -24.80 18.98
N MET A 8 -27.05 -24.84 20.27
CA MET A 8 -26.45 -23.70 20.98
C MET A 8 -24.99 -23.48 20.57
N ASP A 9 -24.23 -24.55 20.34
CA ASP A 9 -22.86 -24.47 19.83
C ASP A 9 -22.80 -23.96 18.38
N ALA A 10 -23.78 -24.31 17.54
CA ALA A 10 -23.90 -23.81 16.17
C ALA A 10 -24.32 -22.32 16.08
N ILE A 11 -25.09 -21.82 17.06
CA ILE A 11 -25.44 -20.40 17.20
C ILE A 11 -24.25 -19.60 17.75
N SER A 12 -23.48 -20.18 18.69
CA SER A 12 -22.24 -19.60 19.24
C SER A 12 -21.15 -19.46 18.18
N GLN A 13 -20.93 -20.48 17.33
CA GLN A 13 -19.96 -20.40 16.22
C GLN A 13 -20.33 -19.38 15.13
N LYS A 14 -21.63 -19.08 14.94
CA LYS A 14 -22.09 -18.06 13.98
C LYS A 14 -22.05 -16.63 14.54
N LEU A 15 -22.27 -16.44 15.83
CA LEU A 15 -22.29 -15.12 16.49
C LEU A 15 -20.91 -14.67 16.99
N PHE A 16 -20.02 -15.60 17.33
CA PHE A 16 -18.67 -15.33 17.87
C PHE A 16 -17.56 -15.69 16.88
N SER A 17 -17.86 -15.73 15.59
CA SER A 17 -16.81 -15.76 14.59
C SER A 17 -16.08 -14.41 14.60
N PRO A 18 -14.73 -14.38 14.65
CA PRO A 18 -13.92 -13.18 14.41
C PRO A 18 -14.32 -12.40 13.15
N ILE A 19 -15.00 -13.08 12.20
CA ILE A 19 -15.61 -12.51 10.99
C ILE A 19 -16.70 -11.48 11.34
N VAL A 20 -17.52 -11.70 12.37
CA VAL A 20 -18.58 -10.76 12.81
C VAL A 20 -17.97 -9.55 13.53
N LEU A 21 -16.94 -9.76 14.34
CA LEU A 21 -16.21 -8.68 15.02
C LEU A 21 -15.49 -7.75 14.03
N VAL A 22 -14.90 -8.31 12.97
CA VAL A 22 -14.26 -7.52 11.91
C VAL A 22 -15.29 -6.80 11.04
N LEU A 23 -16.41 -7.44 10.68
CA LEU A 23 -17.46 -6.83 9.84
C LEU A 23 -18.26 -5.74 10.56
N ASP A 24 -18.61 -5.92 11.84
CA ASP A 24 -19.41 -4.94 12.60
C ASP A 24 -18.58 -3.73 13.07
N ALA A 25 -17.29 -3.93 13.39
CA ALA A 25 -16.38 -2.82 13.67
C ALA A 25 -16.05 -2.00 12.41
N TRP A 26 -16.06 -2.63 11.23
CA TRP A 26 -15.83 -1.96 9.95
C TRP A 26 -17.05 -1.20 9.42
N THR A 27 -18.28 -1.70 9.59
CA THR A 27 -19.49 -1.09 9.01
C THR A 27 -20.08 0.07 9.82
N PHE A 28 -19.76 0.18 11.11
CA PHE A 28 -20.39 1.19 11.98
C PHE A 28 -19.80 2.61 11.86
N HIS A 29 -18.55 2.75 11.41
CA HIS A 29 -17.85 4.04 11.45
C HIS A 29 -18.38 5.10 10.45
N GLU A 30 -19.27 4.74 9.51
CA GLU A 30 -19.77 5.66 8.47
C GLU A 30 -21.26 6.05 8.56
N ASN A 31 -22.12 5.34 9.31
CA ASN A 31 -23.58 5.48 9.09
C ASN A 31 -24.42 6.22 10.15
N ASN A 32 -23.91 6.63 11.32
CA ASN A 32 -24.73 7.43 12.26
C ASN A 32 -23.91 8.15 13.36
N PRO A 33 -23.65 9.47 13.25
CA PRO A 33 -22.91 10.22 14.28
C PRO A 33 -23.76 10.60 15.51
N GLY A 34 -24.95 10.02 15.73
CA GLY A 34 -25.91 10.54 16.71
C GLY A 34 -26.84 9.58 17.45
N THR A 35 -26.75 8.26 17.31
CA THR A 35 -27.66 7.31 17.98
C THR A 35 -27.00 6.48 19.08
N ARG A 36 -27.68 6.40 20.23
CA ARG A 36 -27.26 5.67 21.43
C ARG A 36 -27.38 4.15 21.27
N LYS A 37 -26.33 3.48 21.78
CA LYS A 37 -26.18 2.07 22.22
C LYS A 37 -26.12 0.98 21.13
N PRO A 38 -24.97 0.28 20.99
CA PRO A 38 -24.82 -0.95 20.20
C PRO A 38 -25.69 -2.11 20.70
N ARG A 39 -26.17 -2.95 19.78
CA ARG A 39 -26.63 -4.33 20.06
C ARG A 39 -25.48 -5.26 20.52
N LEU A 40 -24.22 -4.92 20.20
CA LEU A 40 -23.02 -5.61 20.68
C LEU A 40 -22.91 -5.65 22.22
N LEU A 41 -23.44 -4.64 22.93
CA LEU A 41 -23.41 -4.56 24.39
C LEU A 41 -24.24 -5.63 25.11
N ASN A 42 -25.18 -6.30 24.42
CA ASN A 42 -26.00 -7.35 25.01
C ASN A 42 -25.38 -8.76 24.85
N LEU A 43 -24.42 -8.96 23.96
CA LEU A 43 -23.78 -10.26 23.71
C LEU A 43 -22.60 -10.56 24.66
N TRP A 44 -21.95 -9.53 25.21
CA TRP A 44 -20.86 -9.65 26.19
C TRP A 44 -21.33 -9.76 27.64
N ARG A 45 -22.64 -9.72 27.89
CA ARG A 45 -23.23 -9.71 29.25
C ARG A 45 -23.30 -11.11 29.89
N ASP A 46 -23.20 -12.17 29.09
CA ASP A 46 -23.23 -13.55 29.57
C ASP A 46 -21.79 -14.07 29.76
N SER A 47 -21.30 -13.89 30.98
CA SER A 47 -19.93 -14.15 31.46
C SER A 47 -19.49 -15.63 31.47
N SER A 48 -20.26 -16.55 30.88
CA SER A 48 -19.99 -18.00 30.93
C SER A 48 -19.41 -18.58 29.63
N LEU A 49 -19.33 -17.82 28.53
CA LEU A 49 -18.93 -18.31 27.21
C LEU A 49 -17.44 -18.15 26.86
N VAL A 50 -16.66 -17.41 27.67
CA VAL A 50 -15.24 -17.12 27.38
C VAL A 50 -14.34 -18.36 27.44
N GLY A 51 -14.77 -19.40 28.18
CA GLY A 51 -13.96 -20.59 28.44
C GLY A 51 -13.80 -21.60 27.29
N SER A 52 -14.74 -21.67 26.32
CA SER A 52 -14.74 -22.74 25.30
C SER A 52 -14.30 -22.33 23.89
N LEU A 53 -14.05 -21.03 23.65
CA LEU A 53 -13.79 -20.45 22.32
C LEU A 53 -12.29 -20.29 21.96
N CYS A 54 -11.37 -20.80 22.81
CA CYS A 54 -9.93 -20.55 22.66
C CYS A 54 -9.19 -21.50 21.71
N ASP A 55 -9.82 -22.58 21.24
CA ASP A 55 -9.12 -23.60 20.46
C ASP A 55 -9.43 -23.46 18.97
N THR A 56 -8.45 -22.89 18.27
CA THR A 56 -8.36 -22.63 16.82
C THR A 56 -8.90 -21.29 16.33
N PRO A 57 -8.07 -20.46 15.65
CA PRO A 57 -8.59 -19.30 14.94
C PRO A 57 -9.54 -19.81 13.84
N SER A 58 -10.68 -19.16 13.68
CA SER A 58 -11.40 -19.29 12.42
C SER A 58 -10.41 -18.91 11.30
N PHE A 59 -10.31 -19.80 10.32
CA PHE A 59 -9.36 -19.78 9.20
C PHE A 59 -9.01 -18.38 8.63
N PRO A 60 -9.93 -17.39 8.52
CA PRO A 60 -9.63 -16.11 7.88
C PRO A 60 -8.67 -15.20 8.63
N LEU A 61 -8.75 -15.14 9.97
CA LEU A 61 -8.00 -14.16 10.75
C LEU A 61 -6.50 -14.50 10.82
N LYS A 62 -6.19 -15.81 10.80
CA LYS A 62 -4.82 -16.32 10.77
C LYS A 62 -4.11 -15.97 9.46
N TYR A 63 -4.80 -16.07 8.32
CA TYR A 63 -4.24 -15.72 7.01
C TYR A 63 -4.24 -14.21 6.75
N ALA A 64 -5.23 -13.47 7.24
CA ALA A 64 -5.33 -12.01 7.10
C ALA A 64 -4.16 -11.24 7.78
N ILE A 65 -3.40 -11.90 8.65
CA ILE A 65 -2.45 -11.26 9.58
C ILE A 65 -1.13 -12.05 9.63
N ASN A 66 -0.81 -12.94 8.67
CA ASN A 66 0.45 -13.70 8.70
C ASN A 66 1.68 -12.76 8.74
N SER A 67 1.67 -11.73 7.90
CA SER A 67 2.69 -10.67 7.86
C SER A 67 2.70 -9.75 9.10
N SER A 68 1.69 -9.87 9.96
CA SER A 68 1.52 -9.07 11.16
C SER A 68 1.69 -9.90 12.45
N SER A 69 1.69 -11.23 12.37
CA SER A 69 1.91 -12.12 13.52
C SER A 69 3.32 -12.02 14.07
N SER A 70 4.34 -11.92 13.20
CA SER A 70 5.72 -11.67 13.62
C SER A 70 5.89 -10.28 14.22
N CYS A 71 5.18 -9.25 13.70
CA CYS A 71 5.08 -7.94 14.36
C CYS A 71 4.48 -8.05 15.77
N VAL A 72 3.43 -8.85 15.95
CA VAL A 72 2.83 -9.08 17.28
C VAL A 72 3.85 -9.71 18.22
N ASP A 73 4.48 -10.80 17.81
CA ASP A 73 5.41 -11.53 18.68
C ASP A 73 6.61 -10.65 19.06
N GLU A 74 7.19 -9.90 18.13
CA GLU A 74 8.26 -8.93 18.42
C GLU A 74 7.79 -7.74 19.28
N ALA A 75 6.62 -7.17 18.98
CA ALA A 75 6.10 -6.03 19.74
C ALA A 75 5.73 -6.43 21.17
N LEU A 76 5.29 -7.67 21.38
CA LEU A 76 4.86 -8.19 22.68
C LEU A 76 5.94 -8.94 23.46
N LEU A 77 7.06 -9.33 22.83
CA LEU A 77 8.18 -10.00 23.49
C LEU A 77 8.74 -9.12 24.63
N ASN A 78 8.33 -9.37 25.87
CA ASN A 78 8.90 -8.72 27.04
C ASN A 78 9.74 -9.75 27.82
N PRO A 79 11.08 -9.70 27.73
CA PRO A 79 11.94 -10.63 28.44
C PRO A 79 11.95 -10.38 29.96
N ASP A 80 11.48 -9.21 30.42
CA ASP A 80 11.46 -8.82 31.83
C ASP A 80 10.08 -8.25 32.21
N VAL A 81 9.31 -9.05 32.94
CA VAL A 81 7.92 -8.74 33.33
C VAL A 81 7.83 -7.53 34.27
N ASP A 82 8.94 -7.16 34.91
CA ASP A 82 9.02 -6.01 35.81
C ASP A 82 9.34 -4.70 35.07
N MET A 83 9.64 -4.76 33.77
CA MET A 83 9.91 -3.58 32.95
C MET A 83 8.75 -3.20 32.03
N VAL A 84 8.47 -1.91 31.99
CA VAL A 84 7.53 -1.30 31.04
C VAL A 84 8.10 -1.40 29.63
N LYS A 85 7.28 -1.84 28.67
CA LYS A 85 7.63 -1.88 27.25
C LYS A 85 6.72 -0.98 26.42
N TYR A 86 7.33 -0.22 25.51
CA TYR A 86 6.60 0.59 24.52
C TYR A 86 6.82 0.07 23.11
N ALA A 87 5.74 -0.09 22.37
CA ALA A 87 5.76 -0.44 20.96
C ALA A 87 4.80 0.45 20.17
N VAL A 88 5.19 0.78 18.94
CA VAL A 88 4.41 1.56 17.99
C VAL A 88 4.28 0.78 16.69
N VAL A 89 3.05 0.49 16.28
CA VAL A 89 2.75 -0.08 14.97
C VAL A 89 2.19 1.01 14.07
N THR A 90 2.89 1.28 12.97
CA THR A 90 2.54 2.33 12.02
C THR A 90 2.55 1.84 10.58
N GLY A 91 2.11 2.68 9.63
CA GLY A 91 2.06 2.29 8.21
C GLY A 91 0.93 2.98 7.45
N THR A 92 0.77 2.60 6.18
CA THR A 92 -0.19 3.21 5.25
C THR A 92 -1.60 3.25 5.85
N PRO A 93 -2.32 4.38 5.79
CA PRO A 93 -3.68 4.43 6.31
C PRO A 93 -4.60 3.46 5.56
N GLY A 94 -5.37 2.66 6.31
CA GLY A 94 -6.25 1.63 5.72
C GLY A 94 -5.61 0.27 5.52
N VAL A 95 -4.34 0.10 5.93
CA VAL A 95 -3.62 -1.19 5.85
C VAL A 95 -4.04 -2.22 6.92
N GLY A 96 -4.85 -1.83 7.91
CA GLY A 96 -5.39 -2.75 8.92
C GLY A 96 -4.86 -2.58 10.35
N LYS A 97 -4.21 -1.46 10.69
CA LYS A 97 -3.67 -1.20 12.05
C LYS A 97 -4.72 -1.37 13.17
N SER A 98 -5.93 -0.85 12.99
CA SER A 98 -7.00 -1.04 13.98
C SER A 98 -7.39 -2.51 14.12
N VAL A 99 -7.50 -3.24 13.01
CA VAL A 99 -7.75 -4.69 13.00
C VAL A 99 -6.63 -5.46 13.72
N PHE A 100 -5.39 -5.01 13.56
CA PHE A 100 -4.25 -5.54 14.30
C PHE A 100 -4.38 -5.36 15.81
N VAL A 101 -4.85 -4.20 16.30
CA VAL A 101 -5.10 -3.99 17.74
C VAL A 101 -6.15 -4.96 18.26
N TYR A 102 -7.24 -5.17 17.52
CA TYR A 102 -8.26 -6.16 17.88
C TYR A 102 -7.70 -7.60 17.90
N TYR A 103 -6.81 -7.94 16.98
CA TYR A 103 -6.14 -9.23 16.96
C TYR A 103 -5.23 -9.42 18.19
N VAL A 104 -4.47 -8.39 18.58
CA VAL A 104 -3.66 -8.40 19.80
C VAL A 104 -4.54 -8.55 21.04
N MET A 105 -5.64 -7.78 21.12
CA MET A 105 -6.62 -7.89 22.21
C MET A 105 -7.16 -9.31 22.34
N TRP A 106 -7.51 -9.95 21.22
CA TRP A 106 -7.99 -11.33 21.20
C TRP A 106 -6.92 -12.33 21.68
N ARG A 107 -5.67 -12.19 21.21
CA ARG A 107 -4.56 -13.08 21.63
C ARG A 107 -4.24 -12.98 23.11
N LEU A 108 -4.42 -11.80 23.71
CA LEU A 108 -4.03 -11.48 25.07
C LEU A 108 -5.20 -11.34 26.03
N ILE A 109 -6.38 -11.86 25.69
CA ILE A 109 -7.58 -11.73 26.53
C ILE A 109 -7.43 -12.40 27.91
N LYS A 110 -6.46 -13.32 28.03
CA LYS A 110 -6.09 -14.00 29.29
C LYS A 110 -5.00 -13.26 30.09
N GLU A 111 -4.52 -12.13 29.58
CA GLU A 111 -3.55 -11.27 30.24
C GLU A 111 -4.23 -10.01 30.79
N LYS A 112 -3.48 -9.21 31.56
CA LYS A 112 -3.94 -7.89 31.99
C LYS A 112 -3.89 -6.90 30.82
N LEU A 113 -5.06 -6.46 30.38
CA LEU A 113 -5.19 -5.61 29.19
C LEU A 113 -6.13 -4.44 29.45
N LEU A 114 -5.74 -3.25 28.99
CA LEU A 114 -6.60 -2.08 28.93
C LEU A 114 -6.73 -1.62 27.48
N PHE A 115 -7.95 -1.49 26.97
CA PHE A 115 -8.21 -1.03 25.60
C PHE A 115 -9.14 0.18 25.60
N ASP A 116 -8.74 1.22 24.87
CA ASP A 116 -9.51 2.44 24.68
C ASP A 116 -9.68 2.76 23.19
N ASN A 117 -10.94 2.74 22.72
CA ASN A 117 -11.30 3.07 21.33
C ASN A 117 -12.61 3.87 21.27
N THR A 118 -13.67 3.37 21.92
CA THR A 118 -14.98 4.06 22.06
C THR A 118 -15.61 3.87 23.45
N GLY A 119 -14.84 3.25 24.35
CA GLY A 119 -15.18 2.81 25.69
C GLY A 119 -13.96 2.11 26.28
N LEU A 120 -13.81 2.20 27.61
CA LEU A 120 -12.64 1.69 28.30
C LEU A 120 -12.90 0.25 28.77
N PHE A 121 -12.20 -0.72 28.18
CA PHE A 121 -12.32 -2.13 28.51
C PHE A 121 -11.08 -2.61 29.25
N TYR A 122 -11.28 -3.27 30.38
CA TYR A 122 -10.22 -3.90 31.16
C TYR A 122 -10.42 -5.41 31.20
N PHE A 123 -9.35 -6.15 30.98
CA PHE A 123 -9.29 -7.60 31.14
C PHE A 123 -8.29 -7.89 32.26
N ASP A 124 -8.70 -8.69 33.25
CA ASP A 124 -7.83 -9.16 34.34
C ASP A 124 -7.25 -10.55 34.09
N GLY A 125 -7.48 -11.08 32.88
CA GLY A 125 -7.15 -12.44 32.46
C GLY A 125 -8.22 -13.50 32.72
N SER A 126 -9.28 -13.13 33.44
CA SER A 126 -10.42 -14.02 33.75
C SER A 126 -11.77 -13.42 33.35
N THR A 127 -11.91 -12.10 33.46
CA THR A 127 -13.15 -11.36 33.19
C THR A 127 -12.88 -10.10 32.40
N MET A 128 -13.91 -9.64 31.69
CA MET A 128 -13.93 -8.33 31.03
C MET A 128 -14.77 -7.37 31.84
N LEU A 129 -14.19 -6.23 32.20
CA LEU A 129 -14.86 -5.12 32.87
C LEU A 129 -15.00 -3.94 31.92
N ASN A 130 -16.18 -3.32 31.91
CA ASN A 130 -16.42 -2.05 31.24
C ASN A 130 -16.23 -0.91 32.24
N CYS A 131 -15.19 -0.11 32.04
CA CYS A 131 -14.83 0.99 32.91
C CYS A 131 -15.49 2.29 32.41
N LEU A 132 -16.13 3.02 33.32
CA LEU A 132 -16.73 4.33 32.99
C LEU A 132 -15.70 5.45 32.88
N ALA A 133 -14.54 5.27 33.51
CA ALA A 133 -13.41 6.18 33.50
C ALA A 133 -12.12 5.41 33.82
N LEU A 134 -10.97 5.99 33.49
CA LEU A 134 -9.66 5.45 33.87
C LEU A 134 -9.56 5.33 35.40
N PRO A 135 -9.01 4.22 35.93
CA PRO A 135 -8.66 4.13 37.34
C PRO A 135 -7.75 5.28 37.76
N GLY A 136 -7.87 5.73 39.02
CA GLY A 136 -7.07 6.83 39.52
C GLY A 136 -5.58 6.61 39.23
N LYS A 137 -4.90 7.64 38.71
CA LYS A 137 -3.48 7.57 38.27
C LYS A 137 -2.48 7.10 39.35
N PHE A 138 -2.89 7.12 40.62
CA PHE A 138 -2.10 6.66 41.77
C PHE A 138 -2.45 5.23 42.23
N ASN A 139 -3.34 4.53 41.52
CA ASN A 139 -3.69 3.14 41.82
C ASN A 139 -2.59 2.20 41.32
N VAL A 140 -1.51 2.09 42.08
CA VAL A 140 -0.34 1.26 41.76
C VAL A 140 -0.63 -0.25 41.77
N GLN A 141 -1.78 -0.68 42.31
CA GLN A 141 -2.21 -2.08 42.21
C GLN A 141 -2.81 -2.39 40.83
N PHE A 142 -3.41 -1.39 40.20
CA PHE A 142 -3.96 -1.50 38.85
C PHE A 142 -2.92 -1.19 37.78
N TRP A 143 -2.18 -0.09 37.96
CA TRP A 143 -1.16 0.36 37.03
C TRP A 143 0.18 -0.33 37.31
N SER A 144 0.50 -1.33 36.50
CA SER A 144 1.68 -2.17 36.69
C SER A 144 2.37 -2.48 35.36
N PRO A 145 3.67 -2.82 35.36
CA PRO A 145 4.43 -3.08 34.13
C PRO A 145 3.87 -4.21 33.25
N ASP A 146 3.23 -5.20 33.88
CA ASP A 146 2.53 -6.34 33.25
C ASP A 146 1.17 -5.96 32.64
N LEU A 147 0.61 -4.77 32.95
CA LEU A 147 -0.57 -4.25 32.27
C LEU A 147 -0.21 -3.74 30.89
N LEU A 148 -0.81 -4.31 29.84
CA LEU A 148 -0.67 -3.81 28.48
C LEU A 148 -1.84 -2.88 28.12
N CYS A 149 -1.52 -1.63 27.81
CA CYS A 149 -2.47 -0.65 27.29
C CYS A 149 -2.43 -0.64 25.76
N LEU A 150 -3.57 -0.95 25.14
CA LEU A 150 -3.78 -0.89 23.70
C LEU A 150 -4.42 0.46 23.34
N VAL A 151 -3.71 1.24 22.51
CA VAL A 151 -4.17 2.56 22.07
C VAL A 151 -4.24 2.59 20.56
N ASP A 152 -5.40 2.97 20.01
CA ASP A 152 -5.58 3.18 18.57
C ASP A 152 -5.67 4.68 18.24
N SER A 153 -4.78 5.14 17.36
CA SER A 153 -4.88 6.43 16.68
C SER A 153 -4.86 7.68 17.57
N MET A 154 -4.40 7.57 18.83
CA MET A 154 -4.23 8.68 19.77
C MET A 154 -2.85 8.61 20.44
N ASP A 155 -2.18 9.75 20.65
CA ASP A 155 -0.90 9.77 21.38
C ASP A 155 -1.15 9.46 22.88
N PRO A 156 -0.53 8.40 23.45
CA PRO A 156 -0.71 8.04 24.86
C PRO A 156 -0.38 9.17 25.85
N THR A 157 0.55 10.06 25.50
CA THR A 157 0.93 11.20 26.33
C THR A 157 -0.15 12.27 26.42
N SER A 158 -1.09 12.26 25.47
CA SER A 158 -2.21 13.21 25.40
C SER A 158 -3.48 12.67 26.06
N ILE A 159 -3.51 11.40 26.49
CA ILE A 159 -4.66 10.79 27.16
C ILE A 159 -4.72 11.27 28.62
N PRO A 160 -5.71 12.09 29.01
CA PRO A 160 -5.76 12.64 30.36
C PRO A 160 -5.91 11.54 31.40
N GLY A 161 -4.99 11.48 32.36
CA GLY A 161 -5.05 10.55 33.48
C GLY A 161 -4.45 9.17 33.22
N LEU A 162 -3.98 8.87 32.01
CA LEU A 162 -3.25 7.63 31.71
C LEU A 162 -1.81 7.72 32.25
N PRO A 163 -1.43 6.91 33.26
CA PRO A 163 -0.07 6.92 33.80
C PRO A 163 0.82 5.98 32.96
N TYR A 164 1.02 6.31 31.68
CA TYR A 164 1.74 5.45 30.71
C TYR A 164 3.15 5.01 31.17
N ARG A 165 3.78 5.71 32.12
CA ARG A 165 5.09 5.35 32.72
C ARG A 165 5.04 4.14 33.66
N LEU A 166 3.86 3.71 34.07
CA LEU A 166 3.67 2.61 35.02
C LEU A 166 3.22 1.32 34.34
N CYS A 167 2.91 1.35 33.06
CA CYS A 167 2.36 0.21 32.32
C CYS A 167 2.96 0.12 30.91
N SER A 168 2.91 -1.07 30.32
CA SER A 168 3.32 -1.28 28.94
C SER A 168 2.28 -0.71 27.97
N VAL A 169 2.71 -0.22 26.80
CA VAL A 169 1.83 0.45 25.83
C VAL A 169 2.13 -0.05 24.42
N LEU A 170 1.08 -0.47 23.73
CA LEU A 170 1.10 -0.74 22.29
C LEU A 170 0.21 0.30 21.60
N LEU A 171 0.86 1.19 20.84
CA LEU A 171 0.20 2.21 20.05
C LEU A 171 0.11 1.77 18.59
N ALA A 172 -1.10 1.63 18.05
CA ALA A 172 -1.29 1.50 16.61
C ALA A 172 -1.76 2.85 16.04
N SER A 173 -1.01 3.44 15.13
CA SER A 173 -1.42 4.72 14.54
C SER A 173 -0.80 4.92 13.17
N THR A 174 -1.46 5.71 12.34
CA THR A 174 -0.85 6.21 11.10
C THR A 174 0.41 7.00 11.44
N PRO A 175 1.40 7.11 10.54
CA PRO A 175 2.72 7.72 10.81
C PRO A 175 2.59 9.24 10.98
N ARG A 176 1.85 9.67 11.99
CA ARG A 176 1.40 11.01 12.27
C ARG A 176 2.31 11.61 13.33
N ARG A 177 2.85 12.81 13.07
CA ARG A 177 3.62 13.53 14.10
C ARG A 177 2.76 13.85 15.33
N ASP A 178 1.50 14.20 15.13
CA ASP A 178 0.52 14.52 16.17
C ASP A 178 0.13 13.31 17.05
N CYS A 179 0.26 12.09 16.54
CA CYS A 179 -0.20 10.90 17.26
C CYS A 179 0.90 9.99 17.80
N ILE A 180 2.15 10.22 17.37
CA ILE A 180 3.27 9.35 17.72
C ILE A 180 4.48 10.19 18.18
N GLY A 181 4.52 11.49 17.87
CA GLY A 181 5.71 12.32 17.98
C GLY A 181 6.23 12.49 19.40
N GLU A 182 5.35 12.71 20.38
CA GLU A 182 5.77 12.89 21.78
C GLU A 182 5.99 11.55 22.46
N PHE A 183 5.14 10.55 22.17
CA PHE A 183 5.32 9.20 22.70
C PHE A 183 6.66 8.58 22.28
N LYS A 184 7.10 8.76 21.02
CA LYS A 184 8.40 8.27 20.51
C LYS A 184 9.61 8.82 21.25
N LYS A 185 9.46 9.97 21.93
CA LYS A 185 10.55 10.60 22.69
C LYS A 185 10.60 10.12 24.15
N GLN A 186 9.62 9.35 24.60
CA GLN A 186 9.55 8.92 25.99
C GLN A 186 10.51 7.75 26.26
N PRO A 187 11.13 7.69 27.45
CA PRO A 187 11.81 6.51 27.92
C PRO A 187 10.82 5.50 28.54
N PRO A 188 10.98 4.18 28.29
CA PRO A 188 11.93 3.58 27.35
C PRO A 188 11.56 3.92 25.89
N THR A 189 12.56 4.08 25.02
CA THR A 189 12.31 4.45 23.61
C THR A 189 11.41 3.40 22.96
N PRO A 190 10.26 3.78 22.37
CA PRO A 190 9.35 2.81 21.78
C PRO A 190 9.96 2.08 20.59
N ASP A 191 9.75 0.76 20.55
CA ASP A 191 10.03 -0.06 19.37
C ASP A 191 9.05 0.28 18.25
N VAL A 192 9.55 0.67 17.07
CA VAL A 192 8.70 1.07 15.95
C VAL A 192 8.65 -0.02 14.90
N PHE A 193 7.45 -0.43 14.54
CA PHE A 193 7.13 -1.42 13.52
C PHE A 193 6.28 -0.80 12.43
N TYR A 194 6.56 -1.16 11.18
CA TYR A 194 5.86 -0.70 10.00
C TYR A 194 5.04 -1.84 9.41
N MET A 195 3.73 -1.76 9.54
CA MET A 195 2.78 -2.73 9.03
C MET A 195 2.91 -2.83 7.50
N PRO A 196 3.18 -4.03 6.95
CA PRO A 196 3.36 -4.23 5.53
C PRO A 196 2.05 -4.07 4.76
N LEU A 197 2.16 -3.85 3.45
CA LEU A 197 1.03 -3.95 2.54
C LEU A 197 0.56 -5.39 2.41
N TRP A 198 -0.74 -5.57 2.16
CA TRP A 198 -1.31 -6.89 1.94
C TRP A 198 -0.91 -7.42 0.56
N SER A 199 -0.52 -8.68 0.52
CA SER A 199 -0.30 -9.41 -0.73
C SER A 199 -1.64 -9.71 -1.43
N LYS A 200 -1.55 -10.00 -2.74
CA LYS A 200 -2.71 -10.44 -3.53
C LYS A 200 -3.34 -11.71 -2.95
N VAL A 201 -2.54 -12.60 -2.37
CA VAL A 201 -3.00 -13.86 -1.74
C VAL A 201 -3.78 -13.59 -0.44
N GLU A 202 -3.27 -12.70 0.42
CA GLU A 202 -3.97 -12.31 1.65
C GLU A 202 -5.32 -11.67 1.32
N LEU A 203 -5.37 -10.77 0.32
CA LEU A 203 -6.61 -10.15 -0.13
C LEU A 203 -7.57 -11.14 -0.77
N ALA A 204 -7.09 -12.06 -1.62
CA ALA A 204 -7.93 -13.11 -2.22
C ALA A 204 -8.63 -13.97 -1.16
N THR A 205 -7.96 -14.19 -0.02
CA THR A 205 -8.50 -15.01 1.09
C THR A 205 -9.70 -14.33 1.76
N ILE A 206 -9.70 -13.00 1.86
CA ILE A 206 -10.77 -12.24 2.52
C ILE A 206 -11.78 -11.61 1.56
N ALA A 207 -11.45 -11.47 0.28
CA ALA A 207 -12.32 -10.84 -0.73
C ALA A 207 -13.74 -11.44 -0.80
N PRO A 208 -13.95 -12.78 -0.65
CA PRO A 208 -15.30 -13.35 -0.62
C PRO A 208 -16.19 -12.83 0.53
N MET A 209 -15.59 -12.27 1.58
CA MET A 209 -16.31 -11.68 2.72
C MET A 209 -16.82 -10.26 2.44
N TYR A 210 -16.46 -9.70 1.28
CA TYR A 210 -16.88 -8.39 0.81
C TYR A 210 -17.66 -8.58 -0.51
N PRO A 211 -18.96 -8.96 -0.45
CA PRO A 211 -19.73 -9.34 -1.64
C PRO A 211 -19.71 -8.27 -2.73
N HIS A 212 -19.69 -7.00 -2.33
CA HIS A 212 -19.69 -5.89 -3.28
C HIS A 212 -18.31 -5.64 -3.93
N ALA A 213 -17.21 -6.12 -3.34
CA ALA A 213 -15.85 -6.03 -3.87
C ALA A 213 -15.39 -7.31 -4.59
N ALA A 214 -16.06 -8.45 -4.34
CA ALA A 214 -15.62 -9.78 -4.77
C ALA A 214 -15.35 -9.91 -6.28
N SER A 215 -16.06 -9.16 -7.12
CA SER A 215 -15.87 -9.19 -8.58
C SER A 215 -14.86 -8.16 -9.12
N VAL A 216 -14.42 -7.20 -8.31
CA VAL A 216 -13.59 -6.06 -8.76
C VAL A 216 -12.27 -5.93 -8.02
N TRP A 217 -12.08 -6.63 -6.90
CA TRP A 217 -10.94 -6.45 -6.01
C TRP A 217 -9.59 -6.67 -6.72
N GLU A 218 -9.49 -7.61 -7.67
CA GLU A 218 -8.24 -7.87 -8.39
C GLU A 218 -7.78 -6.66 -9.20
N ASN A 219 -8.68 -6.09 -10.01
CA ASN A 219 -8.40 -4.90 -10.79
C ASN A 219 -8.05 -3.72 -9.86
N ARG A 220 -8.75 -3.60 -8.72
CA ARG A 220 -8.46 -2.56 -7.74
C ARG A 220 -7.10 -2.76 -7.09
N PHE A 221 -6.71 -3.99 -6.75
CA PHE A 221 -5.38 -4.30 -6.23
C PHE A 221 -4.29 -3.93 -7.23
N ASP A 222 -4.46 -4.29 -8.50
CA ASP A 222 -3.48 -3.99 -9.54
C ASP A 222 -3.32 -2.47 -9.76
N CYS A 223 -4.37 -1.68 -9.51
CA CYS A 223 -4.38 -0.22 -9.65
C CYS A 223 -3.98 0.53 -8.38
N LEU A 224 -4.47 0.11 -7.22
CA LEU A 224 -4.42 0.83 -5.95
C LEU A 224 -3.50 0.16 -4.92
N GLY A 225 -2.82 -0.93 -5.27
CA GLY A 225 -1.90 -1.66 -4.41
C GLY A 225 -2.58 -2.41 -3.25
N GLY A 226 -1.75 -2.93 -2.34
CA GLY A 226 -2.13 -3.78 -1.22
C GLY A 226 -2.73 -3.07 -0.01
N VAL A 227 -3.61 -2.08 -0.21
CA VAL A 227 -4.30 -1.38 0.90
C VAL A 227 -5.75 -1.88 0.97
N PRO A 228 -6.11 -2.77 1.91
CA PRO A 228 -7.44 -3.41 1.97
C PRO A 228 -8.60 -2.42 1.92
N ARG A 229 -8.49 -1.29 2.62
CA ARG A 229 -9.55 -0.27 2.61
C ARG A 229 -9.83 0.29 1.20
N LEU A 230 -8.79 0.53 0.40
CA LEU A 230 -8.94 1.05 -0.97
C LEU A 230 -9.45 -0.04 -1.94
N VAL A 231 -9.08 -1.29 -1.68
CA VAL A 231 -9.42 -2.44 -2.52
C VAL A 231 -10.81 -3.00 -2.24
N LEU A 232 -11.23 -3.03 -0.98
CA LEU A 232 -12.42 -3.77 -0.54
C LEU A 232 -13.57 -2.87 -0.04
N GLN A 233 -13.28 -1.67 0.49
CA GLN A 233 -14.31 -0.80 1.08
C GLN A 233 -14.81 0.24 0.07
N ASP A 234 -13.92 1.07 -0.47
CA ASP A 234 -14.29 2.12 -1.43
C ASP A 234 -14.37 1.53 -2.85
N ILE A 235 -15.47 0.85 -3.14
CA ILE A 235 -15.72 0.21 -4.44
C ILE A 235 -16.56 1.06 -5.41
N GLY A 236 -17.22 2.10 -4.90
CA GLY A 236 -18.16 2.90 -5.68
C GLY A 236 -17.49 3.75 -6.77
N THR A 237 -16.20 4.06 -6.59
CA THR A 237 -15.43 4.86 -7.56
C THR A 237 -14.47 3.97 -8.34
N ASN A 238 -14.43 4.13 -9.66
CA ASN A 238 -13.44 3.46 -10.52
C ASN A 238 -12.00 3.77 -10.03
N PRO A 239 -11.11 2.76 -9.92
CA PRO A 239 -9.78 2.95 -9.32
C PRO A 239 -8.90 3.92 -10.13
N GLN A 240 -9.01 3.92 -11.46
CA GLN A 240 -8.29 4.87 -12.31
C GLN A 240 -8.81 6.29 -12.10
N ALA A 241 -10.12 6.47 -11.91
CA ALA A 241 -10.70 7.78 -11.60
C ALA A 241 -10.24 8.30 -10.22
N LEU A 242 -10.10 7.42 -9.22
CA LEU A 242 -9.51 7.78 -7.92
C LEU A 242 -8.07 8.26 -8.07
N LEU A 243 -7.24 7.52 -8.81
CA LEU A 243 -5.85 7.91 -9.08
C LEU A 243 -5.76 9.24 -9.84
N MET A 244 -6.59 9.44 -10.87
CA MET A 244 -6.64 10.69 -11.64
C MET A 244 -7.06 11.88 -10.78
N SER A 245 -8.09 11.71 -9.96
CA SER A 245 -8.54 12.72 -8.99
C SER A 245 -7.45 13.04 -7.98
N ALA A 246 -6.69 12.03 -7.55
CA ALA A 246 -5.55 12.26 -6.66
C ALA A 246 -4.42 13.03 -7.36
N CYS A 247 -4.06 12.62 -8.57
CA CYS A 247 -3.05 13.28 -9.38
C CYS A 247 -3.40 14.75 -9.64
N SER A 248 -4.66 15.10 -9.90
CA SER A 248 -5.06 16.48 -10.17
C SER A 248 -4.99 17.38 -8.93
N ARG A 249 -5.19 16.82 -7.73
CA ARG A 249 -5.23 17.56 -6.45
C ARG A 249 -3.89 17.66 -5.72
N CYS A 250 -2.92 16.83 -6.09
CA CYS A 250 -1.56 16.86 -5.53
C CYS A 250 -0.63 17.73 -6.39
N SER A 251 0.36 18.40 -5.80
CA SER A 251 1.50 18.93 -6.57
C SER A 251 2.47 17.80 -6.94
N LEU A 252 3.39 18.03 -7.88
CA LEU A 252 4.45 17.05 -8.17
C LEU A 252 5.28 16.75 -6.91
N ASP A 253 5.55 17.78 -6.11
CA ASP A 253 6.26 17.68 -4.84
C ASP A 253 5.56 16.75 -3.85
N ASP A 254 4.23 16.85 -3.73
CA ASP A 254 3.45 15.94 -2.89
C ASP A 254 3.58 14.47 -3.34
N CYS A 255 3.72 14.24 -4.67
CA CYS A 255 3.87 12.91 -5.27
C CYS A 255 5.29 12.32 -5.15
N ILE A 256 6.29 13.12 -4.77
CA ILE A 256 7.70 12.67 -4.62
C ILE A 256 8.24 12.86 -3.20
N MET A 257 7.53 13.56 -2.31
CA MET A 257 7.98 13.82 -0.95
C MET A 257 7.35 12.92 0.11
N LEU A 258 8.20 12.37 0.98
CA LEU A 258 7.82 11.62 2.18
C LEU A 258 7.04 12.44 3.20
N VAL A 259 7.26 13.76 3.24
CA VAL A 259 6.65 14.66 4.24
C VAL A 259 5.12 14.60 4.20
N SER A 260 4.54 14.33 3.03
CA SER A 260 3.11 14.14 2.81
C SER A 260 2.52 13.01 3.66
N ILE A 261 3.31 11.96 3.94
CA ILE A 261 2.89 10.79 4.72
C ILE A 261 2.90 11.11 6.22
N TYR A 262 3.81 11.99 6.65
CA TYR A 262 4.05 12.34 8.06
C TYR A 262 3.28 13.56 8.57
N SER A 263 2.56 14.22 7.66
CA SER A 263 1.77 15.40 7.96
C SER A 263 0.42 15.02 8.58
N GLU A 264 -0.19 15.97 9.28
CA GLU A 264 -1.55 15.79 9.83
C GLU A 264 -2.52 15.30 8.74
N ILE A 265 -3.44 14.40 9.11
CA ILE A 265 -4.44 13.89 8.18
C ILE A 265 -5.44 15.01 7.88
N ASN A 266 -5.33 15.56 6.67
CA ASN A 266 -6.31 16.44 6.08
C ASN A 266 -6.75 15.84 4.74
N SER A 267 -7.69 16.50 4.06
CA SER A 267 -8.19 16.03 2.76
C SER A 267 -7.05 15.82 1.75
N LYS A 268 -5.96 16.60 1.81
CA LYS A 268 -4.81 16.51 0.90
C LYS A 268 -3.92 15.30 1.19
N THR A 269 -3.62 15.00 2.46
CA THR A 269 -2.74 13.86 2.81
C THR A 269 -3.43 12.51 2.60
N LYS A 270 -4.76 12.43 2.79
CA LYS A 270 -5.55 11.25 2.40
C LYS A 270 -5.44 10.96 0.89
N ILE A 271 -5.43 12.00 0.07
CA ILE A 271 -5.33 11.89 -1.38
C ILE A 271 -3.94 11.39 -1.81
N VAL A 272 -2.87 11.93 -1.21
CA VAL A 272 -1.50 11.48 -1.50
C VAL A 272 -1.31 10.01 -1.14
N GLN A 273 -1.94 9.54 -0.07
CA GLN A 273 -1.87 8.14 0.38
C GLN A 273 -2.61 7.16 -0.54
N THR A 274 -3.34 7.64 -1.56
CA THR A 274 -3.85 6.82 -2.66
C THR A 274 -2.78 6.60 -3.75
N LEU A 275 -1.76 7.46 -3.81
CA LEU A 275 -0.70 7.43 -4.82
C LEU A 275 0.59 6.80 -4.31
N ILE A 276 0.92 6.99 -3.03
CA ILE A 276 2.15 6.47 -2.40
C ILE A 276 1.84 5.74 -1.11
N HIS A 277 2.57 4.65 -0.88
CA HIS A 277 2.39 3.77 0.27
C HIS A 277 3.70 3.53 1.00
N ILE A 278 3.59 3.22 2.28
CA ILE A 278 4.68 2.63 3.06
C ILE A 278 4.74 1.14 2.72
N HIS A 279 5.91 0.70 2.27
CA HIS A 279 6.26 -0.71 2.12
C HIS A 279 7.29 -1.09 3.18
N SER A 280 7.13 -2.29 3.74
CA SER A 280 7.93 -2.78 4.85
C SER A 280 8.06 -4.29 4.71
N GLN A 281 9.20 -4.82 5.12
CA GLN A 281 9.53 -6.24 5.08
C GLN A 281 10.11 -6.64 6.43
N GLU A 282 10.07 -7.94 6.76
CA GLU A 282 10.63 -8.47 8.01
C GLU A 282 12.07 -7.98 8.23
N PRO A 283 12.42 -7.52 9.45
CA PRO A 283 11.66 -7.57 10.72
C PRO A 283 10.73 -6.36 10.95
N TYR A 284 10.31 -5.67 9.89
CA TYR A 284 9.37 -4.54 9.91
C TYR A 284 9.83 -3.30 10.68
N ARG A 285 11.11 -3.21 11.04
CA ARG A 285 11.71 -2.05 11.72
C ARG A 285 12.06 -0.90 10.78
N LYS A 286 12.08 -1.16 9.48
CA LYS A 286 12.42 -0.20 8.43
C LYS A 286 11.32 -0.20 7.39
N TYR A 287 11.24 0.89 6.64
CA TYR A 287 10.30 1.03 5.55
C TYR A 287 10.93 1.77 4.38
N GLU A 288 10.34 1.57 3.23
CA GLU A 288 10.51 2.42 2.05
C GLU A 288 9.15 2.98 1.64
N VAL A 289 9.16 3.98 0.76
CA VAL A 289 7.94 4.51 0.18
C VAL A 289 7.93 4.23 -1.30
N VAL A 290 6.81 3.66 -1.74
CA VAL A 290 6.59 3.16 -3.09
C VAL A 290 5.33 3.80 -3.66
N TYR A 291 5.23 3.85 -4.98
CA TYR A 291 3.96 4.20 -5.63
C TYR A 291 2.95 3.06 -5.49
N ALA A 292 1.67 3.40 -5.53
CA ALA A 292 0.57 2.44 -5.40
C ALA A 292 0.60 1.36 -6.50
N SER A 293 0.97 1.75 -7.72
CA SER A 293 1.09 0.89 -8.89
C SER A 293 1.83 1.60 -10.03
N ASP A 294 2.17 0.84 -11.07
CA ASP A 294 2.66 1.38 -12.34
C ASP A 294 1.65 2.32 -12.99
N LEU A 295 0.34 2.00 -12.87
CA LEU A 295 -0.71 2.88 -13.35
C LEU A 295 -0.68 4.23 -12.62
N ALA A 296 -0.48 4.24 -11.29
CA ALA A 296 -0.36 5.48 -10.54
C ALA A 296 0.80 6.34 -11.06
N MET A 297 1.98 5.76 -11.30
CA MET A 297 3.12 6.47 -11.88
C MET A 297 2.81 7.03 -13.27
N GLN A 298 2.21 6.22 -14.16
CA GLN A 298 1.81 6.68 -15.50
C GLN A 298 0.85 7.87 -15.45
N LEU A 299 -0.15 7.82 -14.55
CA LEU A 299 -1.13 8.88 -14.41
C LEU A 299 -0.52 10.13 -13.78
N ILE A 300 0.40 10.00 -12.83
CA ILE A 300 1.17 11.12 -12.27
C ILE A 300 1.93 11.80 -13.40
N VAL A 301 2.73 11.07 -14.18
CA VAL A 301 3.52 11.66 -15.27
C VAL A 301 2.60 12.33 -16.29
N ARG A 302 1.55 11.65 -16.77
CA ARG A 302 0.61 12.22 -17.75
C ARG A 302 -0.05 13.50 -17.25
N THR A 303 -0.56 13.48 -16.01
CA THR A 303 -1.26 14.62 -15.43
C THR A 303 -0.30 15.79 -15.18
N LYS A 304 0.89 15.50 -14.64
CA LYS A 304 1.89 16.53 -14.32
C LYS A 304 2.59 17.05 -15.56
N TRP A 305 2.69 16.29 -16.64
CA TRP A 305 3.23 16.78 -17.90
C TRP A 305 2.40 17.91 -18.49
N GLN A 306 1.08 17.81 -18.37
CA GLN A 306 0.17 18.86 -18.84
C GLN A 306 0.17 20.10 -17.94
N LEU A 307 0.39 19.92 -16.63
CA LEU A 307 0.31 21.01 -15.65
C LEU A 307 1.64 21.71 -15.40
N ASP A 308 2.75 20.97 -15.40
CA ASP A 308 4.08 21.43 -14.97
C ASP A 308 5.20 20.67 -15.70
N ARG A 309 5.22 20.80 -17.03
CA ARG A 309 6.20 20.16 -17.92
C ARG A 309 7.65 20.47 -17.53
N ALA A 310 7.93 21.74 -17.21
CA ALA A 310 9.28 22.20 -16.90
C ALA A 310 9.83 21.51 -15.64
N LYS A 311 9.01 21.35 -14.60
CA LYS A 311 9.45 20.69 -13.37
C LYS A 311 9.69 19.18 -13.55
N LEU A 312 8.87 18.49 -14.34
CA LEU A 312 9.14 17.09 -14.69
C LEU A 312 10.44 16.94 -15.49
N GLN A 313 10.71 17.85 -16.44
CA GLN A 313 11.95 17.86 -17.20
C GLN A 313 13.17 18.11 -16.30
N ASN A 314 13.05 19.03 -15.34
CA ASN A 314 14.10 19.27 -14.35
C ASN A 314 14.36 18.04 -13.48
N LEU A 315 13.31 17.29 -13.11
CA LEU A 315 13.43 16.06 -12.32
C LEU A 315 14.32 15.00 -13.00
N LEU A 316 14.26 14.90 -14.34
CA LEU A 316 15.13 14.01 -15.12
C LEU A 316 16.62 14.38 -15.01
N GLY A 317 16.95 15.63 -14.71
CA GLY A 317 18.32 16.11 -14.55
C GLY A 317 18.82 16.14 -13.10
N SER A 318 17.93 16.01 -12.10
CA SER A 318 18.23 16.29 -10.69
C SER A 318 17.88 15.17 -9.71
N SER A 319 17.71 13.92 -10.17
CA SER A 319 17.18 12.80 -9.37
C SER A 319 18.12 12.21 -8.29
N GLY A 320 19.23 12.89 -7.97
CA GLY A 320 20.15 12.49 -6.92
C GLY A 320 19.48 12.54 -5.54
N GLY A 321 19.32 11.39 -4.88
CA GLY A 321 18.99 11.30 -3.44
C GLY A 321 17.52 11.08 -3.06
N ASN A 322 16.55 11.14 -3.99
CA ASN A 322 15.14 10.82 -3.69
C ASN A 322 14.68 9.53 -4.41
N PRO A 323 14.41 8.43 -3.68
CA PRO A 323 13.99 7.15 -4.28
C PRO A 323 12.72 7.22 -5.12
N LEU A 324 11.69 7.97 -4.68
CA LEU A 324 10.44 8.13 -5.44
C LEU A 324 10.68 8.90 -6.73
N ALA A 325 11.48 9.97 -6.68
CA ALA A 325 11.85 10.72 -7.87
C ALA A 325 12.61 9.84 -8.87
N GLN A 326 13.51 8.96 -8.41
CA GLN A 326 14.25 8.02 -9.26
C GLN A 326 13.33 7.01 -9.94
N LEU A 327 12.39 6.42 -9.20
CA LEU A 327 11.39 5.51 -9.78
C LEU A 327 10.53 6.22 -10.84
N LEU A 328 10.12 7.46 -10.56
CA LEU A 328 9.32 8.25 -11.49
C LEU A 328 10.12 8.67 -12.75
N CYS A 329 11.44 8.87 -12.65
CA CYS A 329 12.28 9.28 -13.78
C CYS A 329 12.19 8.34 -14.97
N ARG A 330 12.07 7.02 -14.73
CA ARG A 330 11.85 6.04 -15.80
C ARG A 330 10.59 6.38 -16.61
N TYR A 331 9.46 6.55 -15.92
CA TYR A 331 8.18 6.88 -16.56
C TYR A 331 8.19 8.25 -17.23
N ILE A 332 8.89 9.22 -16.65
CA ILE A 332 9.04 10.55 -17.26
C ILE A 332 9.86 10.45 -18.54
N PHE A 333 10.96 9.68 -18.52
CA PHE A 333 11.83 9.51 -19.68
C PHE A 333 11.14 8.76 -20.82
N GLU A 334 10.47 7.65 -20.52
CA GLU A 334 9.65 6.91 -21.48
C GLU A 334 8.58 7.83 -22.10
N PHE A 335 7.82 8.55 -21.26
CA PHE A 335 6.76 9.45 -21.75
C PHE A 335 7.31 10.59 -22.60
N TYR A 336 8.40 11.23 -22.18
CA TYR A 336 9.06 12.31 -22.92
C TYR A 336 9.61 11.82 -24.26
N SER A 337 10.25 10.66 -24.27
CA SER A 337 10.82 10.07 -25.48
C SER A 337 9.73 9.75 -26.50
N MET A 338 8.58 9.21 -26.05
CA MET A 338 7.42 9.00 -26.92
C MET A 338 6.87 10.31 -27.50
N ASP A 339 6.74 11.36 -26.68
CA ASP A 339 6.31 12.70 -27.13
C ASP A 339 7.27 13.28 -28.18
N ARG A 340 8.59 13.08 -27.99
CA ARG A 340 9.61 13.51 -28.95
C ARG A 340 9.57 12.71 -30.24
N LEU A 341 9.48 11.38 -30.18
CA LEU A 341 9.37 10.53 -31.37
C LEU A 341 8.13 10.90 -32.20
N GLU A 342 7.00 11.19 -31.54
CA GLU A 342 5.77 11.62 -32.21
C GLU A 342 5.94 12.98 -32.93
N GLN A 343 6.71 13.90 -32.34
CA GLN A 343 7.01 15.22 -32.92
C GLN A 343 8.06 15.17 -34.04
N GLY A 344 8.88 14.11 -34.08
CA GLY A 344 10.03 13.98 -34.96
C GLY A 344 11.22 14.85 -34.54
N GLY A 345 12.29 14.77 -35.31
CA GLY A 345 13.56 15.46 -35.11
C GLY A 345 14.78 14.55 -35.26
N THR A 346 15.94 15.07 -34.91
CA THR A 346 17.21 14.33 -34.91
C THR A 346 17.42 13.65 -33.56
N PHE A 347 17.68 12.35 -33.58
CA PHE A 347 17.91 11.54 -32.39
C PHE A 347 19.29 10.91 -32.44
N VAL A 348 19.99 10.92 -31.31
CA VAL A 348 21.16 10.07 -31.11
C VAL A 348 20.64 8.70 -30.69
N TYR A 349 21.16 7.67 -31.33
CA TYR A 349 20.77 6.30 -31.03
C TYR A 349 21.99 5.41 -30.89
N ARG A 350 21.80 4.30 -30.17
CA ARG A 350 22.70 3.16 -30.18
C ARG A 350 21.98 1.99 -30.82
N GLU A 351 22.58 1.36 -31.82
CA GLU A 351 22.00 0.15 -32.41
C GLU A 351 22.02 -1.02 -31.39
N LEU A 352 20.88 -1.67 -31.21
CA LEU A 352 20.76 -2.87 -30.39
C LEU A 352 20.85 -4.10 -31.31
N LEU A 353 21.85 -4.95 -31.06
CA LEU A 353 22.12 -6.13 -31.88
C LEU A 353 21.47 -7.38 -31.28
N SER A 354 20.87 -8.21 -32.13
CA SER A 354 20.35 -9.53 -31.76
C SER A 354 21.43 -10.62 -31.89
N GLY A 355 21.55 -11.48 -30.88
CA GLY A 355 22.40 -12.68 -30.89
C GLY A 355 23.90 -12.47 -30.59
N LYS A 356 24.70 -13.57 -30.63
CA LYS A 356 26.15 -13.61 -30.37
C LYS A 356 27.02 -12.88 -31.44
N ARG A 357 26.47 -11.92 -32.18
CA ARG A 357 27.25 -11.14 -33.14
C ARG A 357 28.10 -10.13 -32.39
N LYS A 358 29.41 -10.41 -32.27
CA LYS A 358 30.44 -9.50 -31.75
C LYS A 358 30.69 -8.33 -32.72
N ARG A 359 29.66 -7.56 -33.08
CA ARG A 359 29.85 -6.24 -33.67
C ARG A 359 29.69 -5.21 -32.57
N THR A 360 30.55 -4.20 -32.57
CA THR A 360 30.40 -3.02 -31.73
C THR A 360 29.09 -2.33 -32.12
N PRO A 361 28.21 -1.99 -31.16
CA PRO A 361 27.04 -1.15 -31.43
C PRO A 361 27.48 0.11 -32.17
N ALA A 362 26.83 0.43 -33.29
CA ALA A 362 27.04 1.70 -33.95
C ALA A 362 26.21 2.76 -33.21
N ASP A 363 26.89 3.71 -32.58
CA ASP A 363 26.26 4.95 -32.15
C ASP A 363 26.13 5.86 -33.39
N GLY A 364 24.97 6.47 -33.56
CA GLY A 364 24.67 7.28 -34.75
C GLY A 364 23.59 8.32 -34.50
N THR A 365 23.26 9.06 -35.55
CA THR A 365 22.15 10.01 -35.57
C THR A 365 21.12 9.58 -36.59
N ILE A 366 19.84 9.62 -36.23
CA ILE A 366 18.73 9.32 -37.11
C ILE A 366 17.76 10.50 -37.12
N ASP A 367 17.34 10.92 -38.31
CA ASP A 367 16.30 11.93 -38.48
C ASP A 367 14.95 11.23 -38.63
N ILE A 368 14.10 11.40 -37.63
CA ILE A 368 12.75 10.81 -37.60
C ILE A 368 11.76 11.91 -37.98
N PRO A 369 10.90 11.70 -38.99
CA PRO A 369 9.88 12.67 -39.35
C PRO A 369 8.82 12.73 -38.25
N ARG A 370 8.07 13.85 -38.22
CA ARG A 370 6.89 13.95 -37.38
C ARG A 370 5.90 12.83 -37.73
N SER A 371 5.28 12.24 -36.73
CA SER A 371 4.26 11.20 -36.92
C SER A 371 3.12 11.72 -37.79
N SER A 372 2.72 10.95 -38.80
CA SER A 372 1.70 11.32 -39.78
C SER A 372 0.31 11.42 -39.15
N GLN A 373 0.04 10.64 -38.10
CA GLN A 373 -1.17 10.70 -37.27
C GLN A 373 -0.79 10.60 -35.78
N PRO A 374 -1.72 10.88 -34.84
CA PRO A 374 -1.49 10.67 -33.41
C PRO A 374 -1.08 9.23 -33.13
N ARG A 375 -0.14 9.02 -32.19
CA ARG A 375 0.39 7.69 -31.87
C ARG A 375 -0.73 6.67 -31.64
N GLN A 376 -0.57 5.45 -32.14
CA GLN A 376 -1.60 4.41 -32.05
C GLN A 376 -1.14 3.26 -31.16
N VAL A 377 -2.05 2.77 -30.31
CA VAL A 377 -1.81 1.53 -29.55
C VAL A 377 -2.11 0.33 -30.45
N ALA A 378 -1.16 -0.57 -30.62
CA ALA A 378 -1.28 -1.76 -31.44
C ALA A 378 -0.89 -3.03 -30.66
N GLU A 379 -1.53 -4.16 -30.95
CA GLU A 379 -1.21 -5.45 -30.30
C GLU A 379 0.18 -5.96 -30.72
N ARG A 380 0.54 -5.76 -31.99
CA ARG A 380 1.79 -6.27 -32.60
C ARG A 380 2.19 -5.48 -33.85
N VAL A 381 3.40 -5.77 -34.33
CA VAL A 381 3.88 -5.27 -35.62
C VAL A 381 3.22 -6.05 -36.76
N GLU A 382 2.57 -5.34 -37.68
CA GLU A 382 1.88 -5.94 -38.83
C GLU A 382 2.33 -5.30 -40.15
N VAL A 383 2.31 -6.11 -41.21
CA VAL A 383 2.61 -5.64 -42.57
C VAL A 383 1.47 -4.73 -43.04
N GLY A 384 1.81 -3.56 -43.57
CA GLY A 384 0.84 -2.57 -44.07
C GLY A 384 0.45 -1.47 -43.07
N GLN A 385 1.06 -1.44 -41.89
CA GLN A 385 0.98 -0.28 -40.99
C GLN A 385 1.47 1.00 -41.70
N HIS A 386 0.85 2.14 -41.36
CA HIS A 386 1.10 3.40 -42.07
C HIS A 386 2.54 3.86 -41.92
N ALA A 387 3.15 4.29 -43.02
CA ALA A 387 4.48 4.88 -43.00
C ALA A 387 4.51 6.13 -42.11
N ASN A 388 5.63 6.34 -41.41
CA ASN A 388 5.85 7.49 -40.52
C ASN A 388 4.80 7.61 -39.41
N GLN A 389 4.13 6.52 -39.03
CA GLN A 389 3.18 6.51 -37.93
C GLN A 389 3.84 5.86 -36.70
N LEU A 390 3.75 6.53 -35.55
CA LEU A 390 4.24 5.97 -34.29
C LEU A 390 3.24 4.97 -33.70
N TYR A 391 3.71 3.78 -33.38
CA TYR A 391 2.94 2.72 -32.73
C TYR A 391 3.54 2.36 -31.37
N VAL A 392 2.67 2.10 -30.40
CA VAL A 392 3.03 1.67 -29.04
C VAL A 392 2.38 0.31 -28.77
N PRO A 393 3.11 -0.68 -28.27
CA PRO A 393 2.54 -2.00 -27.98
C PRO A 393 1.50 -1.92 -26.86
N ARG A 394 0.40 -2.67 -27.01
CA ARG A 394 -0.62 -2.78 -25.97
C ARG A 394 -0.18 -3.60 -24.77
N THR A 395 0.65 -4.63 -25.00
CA THR A 395 1.13 -5.56 -23.97
C THR A 395 2.65 -5.55 -23.90
N SER A 396 3.19 -5.78 -22.69
CA SER A 396 4.63 -5.87 -22.41
C SER A 396 5.31 -7.14 -22.98
N ASN A 397 4.58 -7.93 -23.77
CA ASN A 397 5.12 -9.12 -24.43
C ASN A 397 6.23 -8.79 -25.44
N TYR A 398 6.29 -7.53 -25.90
CA TYR A 398 7.46 -6.98 -26.60
C TYR A 398 8.51 -6.53 -25.59
N THR A 399 9.18 -7.48 -24.94
CA THR A 399 10.08 -7.22 -23.79
C THR A 399 11.27 -6.30 -24.08
N ALA A 400 11.50 -5.93 -25.35
CA ALA A 400 12.61 -5.10 -25.80
C ALA A 400 12.21 -3.93 -26.71
N ILE A 401 10.92 -3.75 -27.03
CA ILE A 401 10.46 -2.69 -27.95
C ILE A 401 9.38 -1.88 -27.23
N ASP A 402 9.66 -0.63 -26.93
CA ASP A 402 8.72 0.30 -26.29
C ASP A 402 7.84 1.02 -27.31
N ALA A 403 8.33 1.22 -28.54
CA ALA A 403 7.55 1.72 -29.67
C ALA A 403 8.18 1.31 -31.00
N TRP A 404 7.45 1.46 -32.11
CA TRP A 404 8.01 1.32 -33.45
C TRP A 404 7.42 2.32 -34.41
N MET A 405 8.16 2.59 -35.48
CA MET A 405 7.69 3.37 -36.62
C MET A 405 8.11 2.65 -37.90
N PRO A 406 7.16 2.26 -38.78
CA PRO A 406 7.50 1.65 -40.06
C PRO A 406 8.51 2.51 -40.82
N GLN A 407 9.50 1.88 -41.47
CA GLN A 407 10.67 2.48 -42.14
C GLN A 407 11.83 2.94 -41.23
N PHE A 408 11.62 3.10 -39.93
CA PHE A 408 12.66 3.53 -38.97
C PHE A 408 13.07 2.43 -37.99
N GLY A 409 12.15 1.51 -37.67
CA GLY A 409 12.43 0.36 -36.82
C GLY A 409 11.77 0.43 -35.45
N GLY A 410 12.27 -0.40 -34.54
CA GLY A 410 11.84 -0.46 -33.14
C GLY A 410 12.69 0.42 -32.23
N PHE A 411 12.08 1.03 -31.23
CA PHE A 411 12.71 1.90 -30.25
C PHE A 411 12.65 1.26 -28.87
N GLN A 412 13.77 1.30 -28.16
CA GLN A 412 13.86 0.99 -26.75
C GLN A 412 14.27 2.25 -25.96
N MET A 413 13.58 2.51 -24.86
CA MET A 413 13.74 3.66 -23.99
C MET A 413 14.18 3.16 -22.61
N THR A 414 15.45 3.36 -22.26
CA THR A 414 15.98 2.90 -20.97
C THR A 414 16.85 3.97 -20.30
N VAL A 415 16.83 3.94 -18.97
CA VAL A 415 17.66 4.81 -18.11
C VAL A 415 18.80 4.00 -17.45
N GLY A 416 18.79 2.67 -17.57
CA GLY A 416 19.79 1.77 -16.99
C GLY A 416 20.94 1.44 -17.94
N LYS A 417 22.17 1.38 -17.43
CA LYS A 417 23.39 1.06 -18.22
C LYS A 417 23.46 -0.39 -18.71
N THR A 418 22.59 -1.28 -18.22
CA THR A 418 22.63 -2.72 -18.48
C THR A 418 21.21 -3.25 -18.65
N HIS A 419 20.76 -3.41 -19.90
CA HIS A 419 19.65 -4.31 -20.21
C HIS A 419 19.96 -5.17 -21.43
N GLY A 420 19.31 -6.34 -21.44
CA GLY A 420 19.67 -7.51 -22.23
C GLY A 420 19.34 -7.40 -23.72
N ASN A 421 20.06 -8.18 -24.50
CA ASN A 421 19.88 -8.34 -25.94
C ASN A 421 18.41 -8.62 -26.31
N ILE A 422 18.01 -8.15 -27.49
CA ILE A 422 16.70 -8.42 -28.08
C ILE A 422 16.49 -9.94 -28.16
N ASN A 423 15.43 -10.44 -27.51
CA ASN A 423 15.04 -11.84 -27.59
C ASN A 423 14.69 -12.23 -29.04
N GLY A 424 14.94 -13.49 -29.42
CA GLY A 424 14.79 -13.96 -30.80
C GLY A 424 13.40 -13.74 -31.43
N GLY A 425 12.33 -13.66 -30.63
CA GLY A 425 10.97 -13.42 -31.13
C GLY A 425 10.72 -12.02 -31.68
N ALA A 426 11.49 -11.00 -31.26
CA ALA A 426 11.32 -9.63 -31.76
C ALA A 426 11.97 -9.42 -33.14
N ALA A 427 12.91 -10.28 -33.55
CA ALA A 427 13.60 -10.16 -34.83
C ALA A 427 12.64 -10.34 -36.03
N ASP A 428 11.72 -11.30 -35.94
CA ASP A 428 10.74 -11.57 -36.99
C ASP A 428 9.71 -10.44 -37.14
N ASP A 429 9.39 -9.77 -36.03
CA ASP A 429 8.48 -8.62 -36.03
C ASP A 429 9.17 -7.36 -36.55
N LEU A 430 10.42 -7.12 -36.16
CA LEU A 430 11.24 -6.03 -36.70
C LEU A 430 11.45 -6.15 -38.22
N ALA A 431 11.59 -7.38 -38.74
CA ALA A 431 11.70 -7.63 -40.18
C ALA A 431 10.45 -7.18 -40.98
N LYS A 432 9.28 -7.09 -40.34
CA LYS A 432 8.04 -6.61 -40.97
C LYS A 432 8.00 -5.09 -41.15
N LEU A 433 8.90 -4.35 -40.50
CA LEU A 433 8.98 -2.88 -40.57
C LEU A 433 9.69 -2.35 -41.83
N GLY A 434 10.28 -3.23 -42.65
CA GLY A 434 10.95 -2.92 -43.91
C GLY A 434 12.44 -3.32 -43.94
N PRO A 435 13.16 -3.02 -45.04
CA PRO A 435 14.56 -3.43 -45.23
C PRO A 435 15.55 -2.85 -44.19
N ASN A 436 15.14 -1.81 -43.46
CA ASN A 436 15.89 -1.17 -42.36
C ASN A 436 15.33 -1.50 -40.97
N GLY A 437 14.57 -2.59 -40.81
CA GLY A 437 13.92 -2.99 -39.56
C GLY A 437 14.89 -3.43 -38.45
N GLY A 438 15.79 -2.54 -38.03
CA GLY A 438 16.62 -2.69 -36.84
C GLY A 438 15.91 -2.17 -35.59
N SER A 439 16.51 -2.41 -34.43
CA SER A 439 16.07 -1.84 -33.15
C SER A 439 17.17 -0.95 -32.58
N CYS A 440 16.78 0.20 -32.05
CA CYS A 440 17.70 1.21 -31.54
C CYS A 440 17.34 1.60 -30.10
N GLU A 441 18.36 1.79 -29.27
CA GLU A 441 18.28 2.34 -27.91
C GLU A 441 18.40 3.87 -27.99
N ALA A 442 17.41 4.58 -27.46
CA ALA A 442 17.49 6.03 -27.27
C ALA A 442 18.14 6.31 -25.90
N ASN A 443 19.43 6.68 -25.93
CA ASN A 443 20.17 7.06 -24.72
C ASN A 443 20.21 8.58 -24.54
N ARG A 444 20.14 9.03 -23.28
CA ARG A 444 20.46 10.42 -22.92
C ARG A 444 21.94 10.52 -22.55
N TYR A 445 22.72 11.29 -23.31
CA TYR A 445 23.90 11.97 -22.80
C TYR A 445 23.63 13.47 -22.80
N ASN A 446 23.76 14.07 -21.61
CA ASN A 446 23.64 15.47 -21.18
C ASN A 446 22.55 15.71 -20.13
#